data_AF-A0A3A8ZFE7-F1
#
_entry.id   AF-A0A3A8ZFE7-F1
#
_cell.length_a   1.000
_cell.length_b   1.000
_cell.length_c   1.000
_cell.angle_alpha   90.00
_cell.angle_beta   90.00
_cell.angle_gamma   90.00
#
_symmetry.space_group_name_H-M   'P 1'
#
loop_
_entity.id
_entity.type
_entity.pdbx_description
1 polymer ?
#
loop_
_entity_poly.entity_id
_entity_poly.type
_entity_poly.pdbx_seq_one_letter_code
_entity_poly.pdbx_strand_id
1 'polypeptide(L)'
;MQIIQNIILAVIGFSGGIAVAGGVFAFISILGIIPRMADRMGLASHIYQMETVIAAGGIAGCIISIFQVHVAIGTAGLIIVGLFAGAFVGSLAMALAETLKVFPVLCQRANLKFGLPVLVTALGVGKGLGSLFQLYFVRMK
;
A
#
# COMPACT_ATOMS: atom_id res chain seq x y z
N MET A 1 32.39 18.50 -11.99
CA MET A 1 31.95 17.17 -11.50
C MET A 1 30.66 17.20 -10.67
N GLN A 2 30.50 18.17 -9.75
CA GLN A 2 29.36 18.23 -8.81
C GLN A 2 27.97 18.42 -9.47
N ILE A 3 27.88 19.23 -10.53
CA ILE A 3 26.60 19.53 -11.21
C ILE A 3 26.01 18.28 -11.90
N ILE A 4 26.86 17.46 -12.52
CA ILE A 4 26.42 16.23 -13.20
C ILE A 4 25.90 15.22 -12.16
N GLN A 5 26.56 15.10 -11.01
CA GLN A 5 26.09 14.24 -9.92
C GLN A 5 24.74 14.70 -9.38
N ASN A 6 24.54 16.01 -9.19
CA ASN A 6 23.26 16.55 -8.72
C ASN A 6 22.13 16.31 -9.73
N ILE A 7 22.40 16.43 -11.03
CA ILE A 7 21.40 16.14 -12.08
C ILE A 7 21.03 14.65 -12.08
N ILE A 8 22.03 13.75 -11.98
CA ILE A 8 21.78 12.31 -11.91
C ILE A 8 20.96 11.96 -10.67
N LEU A 9 21.31 12.51 -9.51
CA LEU A 9 20.56 12.31 -8.26
C LEU A 9 19.13 12.86 -8.36
N ALA A 10 18.93 14.01 -9.00
CA ALA A 10 17.60 14.58 -9.23
C ALA A 10 16.75 13.68 -10.14
N VAL A 11 17.32 13.15 -11.22
CA VAL A 11 16.60 12.23 -12.12
C VAL A 11 16.24 10.92 -11.41
N ILE A 12 17.17 10.34 -10.66
CA ILE A 12 16.91 9.11 -9.89
C ILE A 12 15.82 9.37 -8.84
N GLY A 13 15.94 10.44 -8.05
CA GLY A 13 14.95 10.81 -7.05
C GLY A 13 13.56 11.08 -7.64
N PHE A 14 13.50 11.77 -8.77
CA PHE A 14 12.24 12.06 -9.46
C PHE A 14 11.60 10.80 -10.04
N SER A 15 12.39 9.93 -10.68
CA SER A 15 11.89 8.65 -11.21
C SER A 15 11.36 7.73 -10.11
N GLY A 16 12.07 7.65 -8.98
CA GLY A 16 11.62 6.91 -7.80
C GLY A 16 10.35 7.50 -7.21
N GLY A 17 10.25 8.83 -7.12
CA GLY A 17 9.04 9.51 -6.65
C GLY A 17 7.81 9.20 -7.49
N ILE A 18 7.92 9.26 -8.82
CA ILE A 18 6.82 8.90 -9.73
C ILE A 18 6.43 7.44 -9.56
N ALA A 19 7.42 6.53 -9.51
CA ALA A 19 7.16 5.10 -9.36
C ALA A 19 6.42 4.78 -8.05
N VAL A 20 6.84 5.39 -6.94
CA VAL A 20 6.21 5.20 -5.63
C VAL A 20 4.81 5.81 -5.59
N ALA A 21 4.63 7.03 -6.10
CA ALA A 21 3.32 7.68 -6.15
C ALA A 21 2.32 6.88 -6.98
N GLY A 22 2.71 6.46 -8.19
CA GLY A 22 1.88 5.61 -9.05
C GLY A 22 1.58 4.25 -8.41
N GLY A 23 2.57 3.64 -7.75
CA GLY A 23 2.39 2.35 -7.07
C GLY A 23 1.40 2.41 -5.91
N VAL A 24 1.48 3.44 -5.06
CA VAL A 24 0.57 3.60 -3.91
C VAL A 24 -0.86 3.89 -4.38
N PHE A 25 -1.04 4.75 -5.38
CA PHE A 25 -2.36 5.03 -5.95
C PHE A 25 -2.97 3.79 -6.62
N ALA A 26 -2.20 3.10 -7.45
CA ALA A 26 -2.65 1.87 -8.10
C ALA A 26 -3.05 0.82 -7.05
N PHE A 27 -2.26 0.66 -5.98
CA PHE A 27 -2.57 -0.27 -4.89
C PHE A 27 -3.90 0.07 -4.20
N ILE A 28 -4.10 1.33 -3.79
CA ILE A 28 -5.31 1.77 -3.10
C ILE A 28 -6.56 1.60 -3.99
N SER A 29 -6.43 1.93 -5.28
CA SER A 29 -7.54 1.83 -6.25
C SER A 29 -7.85 0.37 -6.63
N ILE A 30 -6.85 -0.47 -6.87
CA ILE A 30 -7.04 -1.89 -7.24
C ILE A 30 -7.66 -2.69 -6.08
N LEU A 31 -7.22 -2.43 -4.84
CA LEU A 31 -7.85 -3.06 -3.68
C LEU A 31 -9.31 -2.63 -3.48
N GLY A 32 -9.72 -1.52 -4.09
CA GLY A 32 -11.09 -1.03 -4.02
C GLY A 32 -11.43 -0.41 -2.67
N ILE A 33 -10.43 0.13 -1.95
CA ILE A 33 -10.66 0.77 -0.65
C ILE A 33 -11.54 2.01 -0.83
N ILE A 34 -11.22 2.86 -1.81
CA ILE A 34 -11.95 4.10 -2.11
C ILE A 34 -13.42 3.82 -2.47
N PRO A 35 -13.74 2.97 -3.47
CA PRO A 35 -15.13 2.71 -3.81
C PRO A 35 -15.91 2.03 -2.68
N ARG A 36 -15.29 1.16 -1.87
CA ARG A 36 -15.98 0.50 -0.74
C ARG A 36 -16.23 1.45 0.43
N MET A 37 -15.32 2.39 0.68
CA MET A 37 -15.55 3.46 1.65
C MET A 37 -16.66 4.40 1.18
N ALA A 38 -16.66 4.78 -0.10
CA ALA A 38 -17.70 5.62 -0.68
C ALA A 38 -19.08 4.93 -0.63
N ASP A 39 -19.14 3.63 -0.92
CA ASP A 39 -20.38 2.83 -0.88
C ASP A 39 -20.93 2.71 0.55
N ARG A 40 -20.07 2.42 1.54
CA ARG A 40 -20.45 2.38 2.96
C ARG A 40 -20.95 3.71 3.51
N MET A 41 -20.42 4.83 3.03
CA MET A 41 -20.81 6.18 3.45
C MET A 41 -22.01 6.74 2.67
N GLY A 42 -22.54 6.00 1.69
CA GLY A 42 -23.61 6.49 0.80
C GLY A 42 -23.15 7.64 -0.12
N LEU A 43 -21.84 7.83 -0.27
CA LEU A 43 -21.19 8.90 -1.04
C LEU A 43 -20.67 8.38 -2.40
N ALA A 44 -21.31 7.37 -2.98
CA ALA A 44 -20.92 6.80 -4.27
C ALA A 44 -20.91 7.84 -5.42
N SER A 45 -21.67 8.93 -5.29
CA SER A 45 -21.69 10.04 -6.25
C SER A 45 -20.47 10.97 -6.16
N HIS A 46 -19.68 10.92 -5.07
CA HIS A 46 -18.57 11.85 -4.81
C HIS A 46 -17.21 11.16 -4.67
N ILE A 47 -16.99 10.04 -5.37
CA ILE A 47 -15.73 9.27 -5.35
C ILE A 47 -14.52 10.16 -5.68
N TYR A 48 -14.65 11.06 -6.66
CA TYR A 48 -13.56 11.94 -7.09
C TYR A 48 -13.08 12.90 -5.98
N GLN A 49 -14.01 13.40 -5.15
CA GLN A 49 -13.66 14.27 -4.02
C GLN A 49 -12.91 13.49 -2.95
N MET A 50 -13.32 12.25 -2.66
CA MET A 50 -12.63 11.39 -1.70
C MET A 50 -11.21 11.07 -2.17
N GLU A 51 -11.03 10.75 -3.45
CA GLU A 51 -9.71 10.50 -4.03
C GLU A 51 -8.80 11.72 -3.92
N THR A 52 -9.33 12.92 -4.18
CA THR A 52 -8.58 14.17 -4.05
C THR A 52 -8.18 14.45 -2.59
N VAL A 53 -9.05 14.16 -1.62
CA VAL A 53 -8.74 14.29 -0.19
C VAL A 53 -7.65 13.29 0.24
N ILE A 54 -7.71 12.06 -0.26
CA ILE A 54 -6.66 11.04 -0.01
C ILE A 54 -5.34 11.47 -0.64
N ALA A 55 -5.37 12.01 -1.86
CA ALA A 55 -4.20 12.56 -2.55
C ALA A 55 -3.56 13.69 -1.74
N ALA A 56 -4.37 14.66 -1.30
CA ALA A 56 -3.92 15.77 -0.47
C ALA A 56 -3.33 15.29 0.86
N GLY A 57 -3.96 14.31 1.50
CA GLY A 57 -3.46 13.68 2.73
C GLY A 57 -2.11 12.96 2.52
N GLY A 58 -1.95 12.26 1.39
CA GLY A 58 -0.69 11.61 1.00
C GLY A 58 0.44 12.63 0.77
N ILE A 59 0.15 13.73 0.06
CA ILE A 59 1.11 14.82 -0.14
C ILE A 59 1.52 15.44 1.19
N ALA A 60 0.54 15.75 2.06
CA ALA A 60 0.82 16.29 3.39
C ALA A 60 1.66 15.32 4.25
N GLY A 61 1.34 14.03 4.23
CA GLY A 61 2.10 12.99 4.92
C GLY A 61 3.54 12.85 4.42
N CYS A 62 3.74 12.92 3.10
CA CYS A 62 5.08 12.92 2.50
C CYS A 62 5.90 14.14 2.95
N ILE A 63 5.30 15.32 2.98
CA ILE A 63 5.97 16.55 3.44
C ILE A 63 6.39 16.40 4.91
N ILE A 64 5.48 15.95 5.78
CA ILE A 64 5.77 15.75 7.21
C ILE A 64 6.91 14.73 7.39
N SER A 65 6.89 13.64 6.62
CA SER A 65 7.91 12.57 6.68
C SER A 65 9.29 13.04 6.20
N ILE A 66 9.34 13.80 5.10
CA ILE A 66 10.59 14.33 4.53
C ILE A 66 11.21 15.39 5.44
N PHE A 67 10.41 16.35 5.91
CA PHE A 67 10.92 17.45 6.73
C PHE A 67 11.14 17.07 8.19
N GLN A 68 10.84 15.82 8.58
CA GLN A 68 10.97 15.31 9.96
C GLN A 68 10.41 16.31 10.99
N VAL A 69 9.30 16.97 10.62
CA VAL A 69 8.70 17.99 11.48
C VAL A 69 8.29 17.28 12.76
N HIS A 70 8.95 17.65 13.86
CA HIS A 70 8.57 17.18 15.19
C HIS A 70 7.27 17.89 15.57
N VAL A 71 6.17 17.39 15.02
CA VAL A 71 4.85 17.83 15.45
C VAL A 71 4.66 17.22 16.84
N ALA A 72 4.82 18.05 17.87
CA ALA A 72 4.51 17.70 19.26
C ALA A 72 2.98 17.61 19.41
N ILE A 73 2.39 16.65 18.69
CA ILE A 73 1.01 16.26 18.83
C ILE A 73 0.96 15.57 20.20
N GLY A 74 0.45 16.27 21.21
CA GLY A 74 0.28 15.71 22.54
C GLY A 74 -0.47 14.36 22.53
N THR A 75 -0.54 13.69 23.66
CA THR A 75 -1.16 12.35 23.79
C THR A 75 -2.54 12.23 23.15
N ALA A 76 -3.38 13.28 23.23
CA ALA A 76 -4.69 13.32 22.60
C ALA A 76 -4.64 13.18 21.06
N GLY A 77 -3.71 13.85 20.39
CA GLY A 77 -3.64 13.75 18.93
C GLY A 77 -2.95 12.48 18.44
N LEU A 78 -2.07 11.87 19.25
CA LEU A 78 -1.57 10.51 19.01
C LEU A 78 -2.71 9.47 19.02
N ILE A 79 -3.65 9.59 19.96
CA ILE A 79 -4.84 8.72 20.03
C ILE A 79 -5.69 8.89 18.76
N ILE A 80 -5.94 10.14 18.34
CA ILE A 80 -6.74 10.43 17.15
C ILE A 80 -6.08 9.85 15.89
N VAL A 81 -4.78 10.11 15.70
CA VAL A 81 -4.02 9.57 14.56
C VAL A 81 -4.00 8.04 14.58
N GLY A 82 -3.82 7.43 15.76
CA GLY A 82 -3.87 5.98 15.93
C GLY A 82 -5.23 5.39 15.57
N LEU A 83 -6.32 6.06 15.92
CA LEU A 83 -7.68 5.63 15.59
C LEU A 83 -7.92 5.70 14.06
N PHE A 84 -7.53 6.81 13.42
CA PHE A 84 -7.64 6.94 11.97
C PHE A 84 -6.76 5.93 11.21
N ALA A 85 -5.52 5.71 11.68
CA ALA A 85 -4.64 4.68 11.13
C ALA A 85 -5.27 3.29 11.29
N GLY A 86 -5.86 2.99 12.45
CA GLY A 86 -6.57 1.73 12.69
C GLY A 86 -7.78 1.54 11.77
N ALA A 87 -8.59 2.59 11.58
CA ALA A 87 -9.74 2.55 10.66
C ALA A 87 -9.29 2.30 9.20
N PHE A 88 -8.20 2.93 8.77
CA PHE A 88 -7.62 2.73 7.44
C PHE A 88 -7.03 1.31 7.27
N VAL A 89 -6.30 0.80 8.26
CA VAL A 89 -5.77 -0.58 8.23
C VAL A 89 -6.91 -1.60 8.27
N GLY A 90 -8.00 -1.31 8.99
CA GLY A 90 -9.20 -2.13 9.01
C GLY A 90 -9.88 -2.21 7.65
N SER A 91 -10.04 -1.07 6.96
CA SER A 91 -10.62 -1.05 5.61
C SER A 91 -9.71 -1.74 4.59
N LEU A 92 -8.38 -1.56 4.69
CA LEU A 92 -7.38 -2.30 3.94
C LEU A 92 -7.51 -3.82 4.12
N ALA A 93 -7.60 -4.29 5.36
CA ALA A 93 -7.70 -5.71 5.68
C ALA A 93 -9.01 -6.32 5.15
N MET A 94 -10.14 -5.63 5.30
CA MET A 94 -11.41 -6.03 4.70
C MET A 94 -11.31 -6.06 3.17
N ALA A 95 -10.68 -5.04 2.58
CA ALA A 95 -10.55 -4.92 1.14
C ALA A 95 -9.77 -6.09 0.54
N LEU A 96 -8.62 -6.40 1.16
CA LEU A 96 -7.79 -7.56 0.86
C LEU A 96 -8.56 -8.87 1.02
N ALA A 97 -9.30 -9.05 2.12
CA ALA A 97 -10.03 -10.29 2.36
C ALA A 97 -11.07 -10.60 1.26
N GLU A 98 -11.77 -9.58 0.77
CA GLU A 98 -12.71 -9.74 -0.35
C GLU A 98 -11.98 -10.05 -1.66
N THR A 99 -10.89 -9.34 -1.98
CA THR A 99 -10.10 -9.63 -3.19
C THR A 99 -9.48 -11.02 -3.14
N LEU A 100 -9.03 -11.48 -1.97
CA LEU A 100 -8.53 -12.83 -1.75
C LEU A 100 -9.62 -13.90 -1.89
N LYS A 101 -10.88 -13.61 -1.53
CA LYS A 101 -12.01 -14.53 -1.76
C LYS A 101 -12.33 -14.69 -3.25
N VAL A 102 -12.09 -13.67 -4.07
CA VAL A 102 -12.32 -13.73 -5.52
C VAL A 102 -11.25 -14.57 -6.22
N PHE A 103 -10.02 -14.56 -5.72
CA PHE A 103 -8.91 -15.33 -6.29
C PHE A 103 -9.22 -16.83 -6.55
N PRO A 104 -9.73 -17.61 -5.59
CA PRO A 104 -10.05 -19.02 -5.83
C PRO A 104 -11.18 -19.21 -6.85
N VAL A 105 -12.18 -18.32 -6.85
CA VAL A 105 -13.27 -18.35 -7.83
C VAL A 105 -12.73 -18.10 -9.24
N LEU A 106 -11.79 -17.16 -9.40
CA LEU A 106 -11.16 -16.87 -10.69
C LEU A 106 -10.39 -18.08 -11.22
N CYS A 107 -9.60 -18.75 -10.37
CA CYS A 107 -8.87 -19.96 -10.75
C CYS A 107 -9.80 -21.11 -11.14
N GLN A 108 -10.94 -21.26 -10.45
CA GLN A 108 -11.93 -22.26 -10.80
C GLN A 108 -12.60 -21.95 -12.15
N ARG A 109 -12.94 -20.68 -12.42
CA ARG A 109 -13.50 -20.24 -13.71
C ARG A 109 -12.51 -20.36 -14.87
N ALA A 110 -11.21 -20.19 -14.61
CA ALA A 110 -10.14 -20.39 -15.58
C ALA A 110 -9.85 -21.87 -15.89
N ASN A 111 -10.64 -22.83 -15.35
CA ASN A 111 -10.44 -24.28 -15.49
C ASN A 111 -9.07 -24.78 -14.97
N LEU A 112 -8.43 -24.07 -14.04
CA LEU A 112 -7.24 -24.56 -13.33
C LEU A 112 -7.64 -25.55 -12.23
N LYS A 113 -8.16 -26.72 -12.61
CA LYS A 113 -8.61 -27.77 -11.67
C LYS A 113 -7.50 -28.27 -10.71
N PHE A 114 -6.24 -28.18 -11.11
CA PHE A 114 -5.07 -28.56 -10.31
C PHE A 114 -4.15 -27.38 -9.92
N GLY A 115 -4.45 -26.16 -10.37
CA GLY A 115 -3.53 -25.03 -10.22
C GLY A 115 -3.58 -24.38 -8.83
N LEU A 116 -4.71 -24.45 -8.13
CA LEU A 116 -4.88 -23.76 -6.85
C LEU A 116 -3.96 -24.28 -5.73
N PRO A 117 -3.88 -25.60 -5.47
CA PRO A 117 -2.97 -26.14 -4.48
C PRO A 117 -1.53 -25.83 -4.86
N VAL A 118 -1.16 -26.01 -6.13
CA VAL A 118 0.19 -25.74 -6.64
C VAL A 118 0.59 -24.28 -6.43
N LEU A 119 -0.32 -23.34 -6.71
CA LEU A 119 -0.05 -21.91 -6.57
C LEU A 119 0.10 -21.49 -5.11
N VAL A 120 -0.77 -22.00 -4.22
CA VAL A 120 -0.65 -21.76 -2.77
C VAL A 120 0.64 -22.36 -2.20
N THR A 121 1.00 -23.57 -2.63
CA THR A 121 2.23 -24.23 -2.18
C THR A 121 3.47 -23.50 -2.71
N ALA A 122 3.45 -23.05 -3.98
CA ALA A 122 4.54 -22.28 -4.57
C ALA A 122 4.74 -20.92 -3.87
N LEU A 123 3.64 -20.21 -3.54
CA LEU A 123 3.68 -18.99 -2.73
C LEU A 123 4.24 -19.26 -1.33
N GLY A 124 3.81 -20.35 -0.69
CA GLY A 124 4.29 -20.76 0.63
C GLY A 124 5.78 -21.08 0.63
N VAL A 125 6.25 -21.86 -0.35
CA VAL A 125 7.67 -22.20 -0.52
C VAL A 125 8.48 -20.96 -0.84
N GLY A 126 8.01 -20.08 -1.73
CA GLY A 126 8.69 -18.82 -2.05
C GLY A 126 8.84 -17.90 -0.84
N LYS A 127 7.78 -17.72 -0.03
CA LYS A 127 7.88 -16.96 1.22
C LYS A 127 8.75 -17.64 2.28
N GLY A 128 8.69 -18.97 2.37
CA GLY A 128 9.55 -19.75 3.27
C GLY A 128 11.03 -19.59 2.93
N LEU A 129 11.39 -19.76 1.66
CA LEU A 129 12.75 -19.56 1.17
C LEU A 129 13.22 -18.11 1.35
N GLY A 130 12.35 -17.13 1.06
CA GLY A 130 12.65 -15.72 1.30
C GLY A 130 12.92 -15.40 2.78
N SER A 131 12.13 -15.98 3.69
CA SER A 131 12.33 -15.84 5.14
C SER A 131 13.63 -16.48 5.61
N LEU A 132 13.97 -17.68 5.10
CA LEU A 132 15.22 -18.36 5.43
C LEU A 132 16.43 -17.58 4.90
N PHE A 133 16.34 -17.05 3.68
CA PHE A 133 17.40 -16.24 3.08
C PHE A 133 17.59 -14.92 3.85
N GLN A 134 16.51 -14.25 4.23
CA GLN A 134 16.58 -13.03 5.05
C GLN A 134 17.22 -13.32 6.41
N LEU A 135 16.89 -14.45 7.04
CA LEU A 135 17.48 -14.82 8.33
C LEU A 135 18.97 -15.13 8.21
N TYR A 136 19.40 -15.83 7.16
CA TYR A 136 20.81 -16.18 6.97
C TYR A 136 21.68 -14.98 6.53
N PHE A 137 21.14 -14.08 5.71
CA PHE A 137 21.91 -12.99 5.10
C PHE A 137 21.85 -11.66 5.87
N VAL A 138 20.73 -11.35 6.54
CA VAL A 138 20.55 -10.06 7.25
C VAL A 138 20.93 -10.14 8.73
N ARG A 139 20.84 -11.32 9.38
CA ARG A 139 21.14 -11.46 10.82
C ARG A 139 22.61 -11.78 11.15
N MET A 140 23.40 -12.24 10.17
CA MET A 140 24.82 -12.62 10.36
C MET A 140 25.83 -11.54 9.91
N LYS A 141 25.38 -10.30 9.69
CA LYS A 141 26.20 -9.09 9.58
C LYS A 141 25.84 -8.15 10.73
#